data_AF-A0A539DYR8-F1
#
_entry.id   AF-A0A539DYR8-F1
#
_cell.length_a   1.000
_cell.length_b   1.000
_cell.length_c   1.000
_cell.angle_alpha   90.00
_cell.angle_beta   90.00
_cell.angle_gamma   90.00
#
_symmetry.space_group_name_H-M   'P 1'
#
loop_
_entity.id
_entity.type
_entity.pdbx_description
1 polymer ?
#
loop_
_entity_poly.entity_id
_entity_poly.type
_entity_poly.pdbx_seq_one_letter_code
_entity_poly.pdbx_strand_id
1 'polypeptide(L)'
;YFAFAGTLAGGLYGIEHELPLGEPFEGNGYDAPEIDRIPWTLPDAIALWENSSIARECFGDDVHHHILTMAKAEWEAFNHTVTDWELRRYWERI
;
A
#
# COMPACT_ATOMS: atom_id res chain seq x y z
N TYR A 1 3.86 -3.46 14.65
CA TYR A 1 4.07 -4.90 14.48
C TYR A 1 3.83 -5.32 13.03
N PHE A 2 2.68 -5.01 12.42
CA PHE A 2 2.39 -5.38 11.03
C PHE A 2 3.40 -4.88 9.99
N ALA A 3 3.94 -3.68 10.13
CA ALA A 3 4.99 -3.18 9.23
C ALA A 3 6.23 -4.10 9.24
N PHE A 4 6.74 -4.46 10.42
CA PHE A 4 7.86 -5.39 10.55
C PHE A 4 7.51 -6.80 10.07
N ALA A 5 6.30 -7.28 10.39
CA ALA A 5 5.82 -8.57 9.89
C ALA A 5 5.80 -8.61 8.36
N GLY A 6 5.33 -7.54 7.71
CA GLY A 6 5.32 -7.42 6.25
C GLY A 6 6.71 -7.36 5.63
N THR A 7 7.64 -6.60 6.24
CA THR A 7 9.03 -6.57 5.77
C THR A 7 9.69 -7.94 5.87
N LEU A 8 9.52 -8.63 7.00
CA LEU A 8 10.09 -9.96 7.21
C LEU A 8 9.44 -11.00 6.28
N ALA A 9 8.13 -10.96 6.14
CA ALA A 9 7.38 -11.83 5.23
C ALA A 9 7.85 -11.68 3.78
N GLY A 10 7.95 -10.45 3.26
CA GLY A 10 8.41 -10.20 1.90
C GLY A 10 9.87 -10.64 1.69
N GLY A 11 10.73 -10.40 2.67
CA GLY A 11 12.13 -10.86 2.63
C GLY A 11 12.25 -12.39 2.63
N LEU A 12 11.51 -13.06 3.52
CA LEU A 12 11.51 -14.53 3.61
C LEU A 12 10.94 -15.16 2.34
N TYR A 13 9.81 -14.66 1.84
CA TYR A 13 9.21 -15.13 0.59
C TYR A 13 10.18 -15.02 -0.58
N GLY A 14 10.93 -13.91 -0.69
CA GLY A 14 11.94 -13.72 -1.71
C GLY A 14 13.11 -14.72 -1.63
N ILE A 15 13.54 -15.07 -0.41
CA ILE A 15 14.58 -16.09 -0.18
C ILE A 15 14.06 -17.48 -0.54
N GLU A 16 12.87 -17.85 -0.07
CA GLU A 16 12.27 -19.17 -0.29
C GLU A 16 11.97 -19.45 -1.77
N HIS A 17 11.59 -18.42 -2.52
CA HIS A 17 11.26 -18.52 -3.95
C HIS A 17 12.43 -18.15 -4.87
N GLU A 18 13.62 -17.88 -4.32
CA GLU A 18 14.82 -17.48 -5.06
C GLU A 18 14.54 -16.37 -6.09
N LEU A 19 13.76 -15.35 -5.70
CA LEU A 19 13.32 -14.32 -6.64
C LEU A 19 14.51 -13.55 -7.22
N PRO A 20 14.53 -13.29 -8.54
CA PRO A 20 15.60 -12.54 -9.16
C PRO A 20 15.59 -11.10 -8.64
N LEU A 21 16.72 -10.66 -8.09
CA LEU A 21 16.95 -9.27 -7.75
C LEU A 21 17.40 -8.52 -9.00
N GLY A 22 16.76 -7.39 -9.29
CA GLY A 22 17.22 -6.48 -10.33
C GLY A 22 18.55 -5.82 -9.97
N GLU A 23 19.20 -5.22 -10.95
CA GLU A 23 20.39 -4.41 -10.72
C GLU A 23 20.07 -3.27 -9.73
N PRO A 24 21.00 -2.94 -8.82
CA PRO A 24 20.80 -1.83 -7.91
C PRO A 24 20.61 -0.55 -8.71
N PHE A 25 19.56 0.19 -8.39
CA PHE A 25 19.37 1.50 -8.99
C PHE A 25 20.36 2.49 -8.37
N GLU A 26 21.24 3.06 -9.19
CA GLU A 26 22.20 4.08 -8.79
C GLU A 26 21.71 5.47 -9.22
N GLY A 27 21.50 6.37 -8.25
CA GLY A 27 21.11 7.77 -8.52
C GLY A 27 19.90 8.23 -7.71
N ASN A 28 19.23 9.29 -8.19
CA ASN A 28 18.07 9.87 -7.53
C ASN A 28 16.78 9.20 -8.03
N GLY A 29 16.12 8.42 -7.17
CA GLY A 29 14.85 7.76 -7.51
C GLY A 29 13.67 8.72 -7.80
N TYR A 30 13.78 10.01 -7.47
CA TYR A 30 12.78 10.99 -7.89
C TYR A 30 12.84 11.28 -9.40
N ASP A 31 14.04 11.20 -10.00
CA ASP A 31 14.30 11.57 -11.39
C ASP A 31 14.26 10.37 -12.36
N ALA A 32 13.90 9.19 -11.86
CA ALA A 32 13.85 7.93 -12.61
C ALA A 32 12.42 7.58 -13.04
N PRO A 33 11.97 7.97 -14.25
CA PRO A 33 10.63 7.65 -14.75
C PRO A 33 10.45 6.14 -15.07
N GLU A 34 11.55 5.42 -15.32
CA GLU A 34 11.54 4.00 -15.67
C GLU A 34 11.37 3.04 -14.48
N ILE A 35 11.37 3.53 -13.23
CA ILE A 35 11.20 2.69 -12.04
C ILE A 35 9.72 2.60 -11.67
N ASP A 36 9.23 1.36 -11.50
CA ASP A 36 7.91 1.09 -10.97
C ASP A 36 7.71 1.78 -9.61
N ARG A 37 6.62 2.55 -9.51
CA ARG A 37 6.30 3.31 -8.31
C ARG A 37 5.45 2.48 -7.36
N ILE A 38 5.74 2.60 -6.08
CA ILE A 38 4.83 2.14 -5.03
C ILE A 38 3.48 2.87 -5.15
N PRO A 39 2.38 2.26 -4.71
CA PRO A 39 1.07 2.91 -4.70
C PRO A 39 1.13 4.25 -3.95
N TRP A 40 0.59 5.29 -4.57
CA TRP A 40 0.58 6.66 -4.03
C TRP A 40 -0.62 6.93 -3.12
N THR A 41 -1.67 6.12 -3.27
CA THR A 41 -2.92 6.30 -2.52
C THR A 41 -3.27 5.02 -1.75
N LEU A 42 -4.01 5.20 -0.66
CA LEU A 42 -4.50 4.07 0.14
C LEU A 42 -5.39 3.12 -0.69
N PRO A 43 -6.29 3.59 -1.57
CA PRO A 43 -7.05 2.71 -2.48
C PRO A 43 -6.19 1.82 -3.37
N ASP A 44 -5.14 2.38 -3.95
CA ASP A 44 -4.24 1.61 -4.82
C ASP A 44 -3.52 0.52 -4.00
N ALA A 45 -3.07 0.85 -2.79
CA ALA A 45 -2.47 -0.10 -1.87
C ALA A 45 -3.46 -1.19 -1.42
N ILE A 46 -4.72 -0.83 -1.14
CA ILE A 46 -5.80 -1.77 -0.83
C ILE A 46 -6.05 -2.73 -1.99
N ALA A 47 -6.11 -2.22 -3.22
CA ALA A 47 -6.32 -3.03 -4.42
C ALA A 47 -5.15 -4.00 -4.66
N LEU A 48 -3.91 -3.55 -4.46
CA LEU A 48 -2.73 -4.42 -4.55
C LEU A 48 -2.74 -5.50 -3.47
N TRP A 49 -3.08 -5.13 -2.22
CA TRP A 49 -3.19 -6.10 -1.12
C TRP A 49 -4.26 -7.15 -1.38
N GLU A 50 -5.45 -6.73 -1.82
CA GLU A 50 -6.59 -7.62 -2.11
C GLU A 50 -6.24 -8.70 -3.14
N ASN A 51 -5.50 -8.31 -4.19
CA ASN A 51 -5.12 -9.17 -5.30
C ASN A 51 -3.78 -9.91 -5.08
N SER A 52 -3.08 -9.67 -3.97
CA SER A 52 -1.77 -10.27 -3.72
C SER A 52 -1.92 -11.68 -3.14
N SER A 53 -1.60 -12.69 -3.94
CA SER A 53 -1.46 -14.07 -3.47
C SER A 53 -0.30 -14.21 -2.47
N ILE A 54 0.77 -13.45 -2.68
CA ILE A 54 1.95 -13.42 -1.79
C ILE A 54 1.56 -12.94 -0.39
N ALA A 55 0.84 -11.83 -0.30
CA ALA A 55 0.39 -11.30 0.99
C ALA A 55 -0.53 -12.29 1.71
N ARG A 56 -1.39 -12.99 0.97
CA ARG A 56 -2.28 -14.02 1.53
C ARG A 56 -1.50 -15.23 2.03
N GLU A 57 -0.50 -15.69 1.30
CA GLU A 57 0.37 -16.79 1.71
C GLU A 57 1.17 -16.42 2.97
N CYS A 58 1.77 -15.23 3.00
CA CYS A 58 2.61 -14.79 4.11
C CYS A 58 1.85 -14.56 5.42
N PHE A 59 0.64 -14.00 5.35
CA PHE A 59 -0.13 -13.61 6.53
C PHE A 59 -1.24 -14.61 6.89
N GLY A 60 -1.59 -15.51 5.99
CA GLY A 60 -2.75 -16.39 6.10
C GLY A 60 -4.07 -15.66 5.82
N ASP A 61 -5.11 -16.43 5.49
CA ASP A 61 -6.40 -15.92 5.05
C ASP A 61 -7.07 -14.99 6.08
N ASP A 62 -7.04 -15.35 7.37
CA ASP A 62 -7.72 -14.59 8.42
C ASP A 62 -7.11 -13.19 8.61
N VAL A 63 -5.78 -13.11 8.69
CA VAL A 63 -5.08 -11.83 8.89
C VAL A 63 -5.14 -10.98 7.62
N HIS A 64 -4.97 -11.60 6.46
CA HIS A 64 -5.11 -10.93 5.17
C HIS A 64 -6.48 -10.28 5.02
N HIS A 65 -7.55 -11.04 5.29
CA HIS A 65 -8.92 -10.57 5.23
C HIS A 65 -9.20 -9.49 6.26
N HIS A 66 -8.71 -9.65 7.50
CA HIS A 66 -8.93 -8.67 8.56
C HIS A 66 -8.30 -7.31 8.22
N ILE A 67 -7.04 -7.30 7.78
CA ILE A 67 -6.35 -6.07 7.37
C ILE A 67 -7.06 -5.41 6.19
N LEU A 68 -7.47 -6.21 5.20
CA LEU A 68 -8.19 -5.69 4.02
C LEU A 68 -9.50 -5.01 4.42
N THR A 69 -10.30 -5.64 5.28
CA THR A 69 -11.57 -5.10 5.77
C THR A 69 -11.35 -3.82 6.57
N MET A 70 -10.35 -3.79 7.46
CA MET A 70 -10.02 -2.58 8.23
C MET A 70 -9.61 -1.43 7.31
N ALA A 71 -8.74 -1.69 6.32
CA ALA A 71 -8.27 -0.65 5.41
C ALA A 71 -9.41 -0.08 4.53
N LYS A 72 -10.33 -0.94 4.06
CA LYS A 72 -11.51 -0.50 3.32
C LYS A 72 -12.44 0.37 4.17
N ALA A 73 -12.69 -0.02 5.41
CA ALA A 73 -13.52 0.75 6.33
C ALA A 73 -12.90 2.13 6.65
N GLU A 74 -11.59 2.19 6.88
CA GLU A 74 -10.86 3.44 7.09
C GLU A 74 -10.99 4.37 5.88
N TRP A 75 -10.81 3.83 4.67
CA TRP A 75 -10.92 4.59 3.43
C TRP A 75 -12.34 5.12 3.20
N GLU A 76 -13.37 4.31 3.47
CA GLU A 76 -14.76 4.74 3.39
C GLU A 76 -15.05 5.88 4.37
N ALA A 77 -14.64 5.75 5.64
CA ALA A 77 -14.80 6.78 6.65
C ALA A 77 -14.12 8.10 6.24
N PHE A 78 -12.92 8.02 5.67
CA PHE A 78 -12.20 9.19 5.16
C PHE A 78 -12.97 9.91 4.03
N ASN A 79 -13.53 9.18 3.07
CA ASN A 79 -14.30 9.78 1.96
C ASN A 79 -15.60 10.45 2.42
N HIS A 80 -16.13 10.07 3.59
CA HIS A 80 -17.30 10.72 4.19
C HIS A 80 -16.94 11.95 5.04
N THR A 81 -15.67 12.31 5.12
CA THR A 81 -15.20 13.44 5.93
C THR A 81 -14.94 14.66 5.05
N VAL A 82 -15.52 15.81 5.39
CA VAL A 82 -15.16 17.10 4.79
C VAL A 82 -13.97 17.67 5.55
N THR A 83 -12.88 17.91 4.83
CA THR A 83 -11.65 18.44 5.41
C THR A 83 -11.65 19.96 5.50
N ASP A 84 -10.86 20.52 6.42
CA ASP A 84 -10.66 21.96 6.54
C ASP A 84 -10.15 22.60 5.23
N TRP A 85 -9.37 21.87 4.43
CA TRP A 85 -8.89 22.34 3.14
C TRP A 85 -10.05 22.59 2.18
N GLU A 86 -11.02 21.68 2.13
CA GLU A 86 -12.21 21.81 1.29
C GLU A 86 -13.10 22.95 1.78
N LEU A 87 -13.32 23.06 3.09
CA LEU A 87 -14.05 24.18 3.67
C LEU A 87 -13.42 25.52 3.26
N ARG A 88 -12.12 25.72 3.51
CA ARG A 88 -11.44 26.99 3.17
C ARG A 88 -11.48 27.31 1.68
N ARG A 89 -11.45 26.31 0.80
CA ARG A 89 -11.42 26.52 -0.66
C ARG A 89 -12.78 26.84 -1.26
N TYR A 90 -13.85 26.29 -0.69
CA TYR A 90 -15.19 26.36 -1.28
C TYR A 90 -16.18 27.25 -0.48
N TRP A 91 -15.87 27.61 0.77
CA TRP A 91 -16.76 28.38 1.64
C TRP A 91 -16.97 29.85 1.22
N GLU A 92 -15.96 30.51 0.65
CA GLU A 92 -16.08 31.92 0.20
C GLU A 92 -16.62 32.08 -1.24
N ARG A 93 -16.95 30.96 -1.91
CA ARG A 93 -17.41 30.94 -3.31
C ARG A 93 -18.93 30.72 -3.45
N ILE A 94 -19.67 30.79 -2.35
CA ILE A 94 -21.14 30.71 -2.26
C ILE A 94 -21.65 32.04 -1.70
#